data_AF-A0A3M1GP27-F1
#
_entry.id   AF-A0A3M1GP27-F1
#
_cell.length_a   1.000
_cell.length_b   1.000
_cell.length_c   1.000
_cell.angle_alpha   90.00
_cell.angle_beta   90.00
_cell.angle_gamma   90.00
#
_symmetry.space_group_name_H-M   'P 1'
#
loop_
_entity.id
_entity.type
_entity.pdbx_description
1 polymer ?
#
loop_
_entity_poly.entity_id
_entity_poly.type
_entity_poly.pdbx_seq_one_letter_code
_entity_poly.pdbx_strand_id
1 'polypeptide(L)'
;MHLRPAILSILLTTVPTASAVADLKPFVLPWDDASPTITSLAGWQPTPAGAEGWVSVTPEGHFEVGGRRIRFLGVNIGAENIFRDRATAEKVAARLAKFGVNSVRFHHMEAPWIAHPLLDYTTGNSRTISPQRLDELHAFIAALKSHGIYSNINLLVSRAFKVADGFPPELAQLD
;
A
#
# COMPACT_ATOMS: atom_id res chain seq x y z
N MET A 1 62.32 -33.23 40.13
CA MET A 1 61.46 -32.18 39.54
C MET A 1 60.15 -32.86 39.13
N HIS A 2 59.13 -32.82 39.99
CA HIS A 2 57.88 -33.56 39.81
C HIS A 2 56.79 -32.64 39.26
N LEU A 3 56.29 -32.90 38.04
CA LEU A 3 55.09 -32.25 37.51
C LEU A 3 53.85 -32.97 38.05
N ARG A 4 52.95 -32.21 38.69
CA ARG A 4 51.61 -32.66 39.09
C ARG A 4 50.63 -32.43 37.92
N PRO A 5 49.70 -33.35 37.63
CA PRO A 5 48.65 -33.10 36.66
C PRO A 5 47.58 -32.20 37.29
N ALA A 6 47.28 -31.06 36.66
CA ALA A 6 46.15 -30.23 37.03
C ALA A 6 44.88 -30.82 36.40
N ILE A 7 43.96 -31.30 37.23
CA ILE A 7 42.64 -31.76 36.80
C ILE A 7 41.78 -30.51 36.55
N LEU A 8 41.46 -30.24 35.29
CA LEU A 8 40.54 -29.19 34.88
C LEU A 8 39.10 -29.68 35.09
N SER A 9 38.48 -29.29 36.20
CA SER A 9 37.05 -29.53 36.44
C SER A 9 36.22 -28.59 35.57
N ILE A 10 35.63 -29.14 34.50
CA ILE A 10 34.59 -28.45 33.73
C ILE A 10 33.31 -28.45 34.57
N LEU A 11 32.97 -27.28 35.11
CA LEU A 11 31.70 -27.06 35.79
C LEU A 11 30.60 -26.94 34.71
N LEU A 12 29.88 -28.03 34.47
CA LEU A 12 28.67 -28.00 33.65
C LEU A 12 27.62 -27.16 34.40
N THR A 13 27.50 -25.89 34.04
CA THR A 13 26.39 -25.05 34.49
C THR A 13 25.15 -25.47 33.72
N THR A 14 24.23 -26.15 34.42
CA THR A 14 22.89 -26.38 33.92
C THR A 14 22.20 -25.04 33.80
N VAL A 15 22.13 -24.48 32.59
CA VAL A 15 21.28 -23.32 32.33
C VAL A 15 19.85 -23.79 32.53
N PRO A 16 19.10 -23.25 33.51
CA PRO A 16 17.70 -23.61 33.66
C PRO A 16 16.99 -23.09 32.42
N THR A 17 16.44 -24.00 31.61
CA THR A 17 15.46 -23.66 30.58
C THR A 17 14.16 -23.33 31.29
N ALA A 18 14.10 -22.15 31.90
CA ALA A 18 12.83 -21.54 32.23
C ALA A 18 12.10 -21.34 30.90
N SER A 19 11.10 -22.17 30.63
CA SER A 19 10.09 -21.90 29.61
C SER A 19 9.29 -20.71 30.11
N ALA A 20 9.87 -19.52 29.98
CA ALA A 20 9.13 -18.29 30.05
C ALA A 20 8.27 -18.28 28.78
N VAL A 21 7.06 -18.82 28.88
CA VAL A 21 5.98 -18.35 28.02
C VAL A 21 5.84 -16.89 28.41
N ALA A 22 6.59 -16.02 27.74
CA ALA A 22 6.54 -14.59 27.96
C ALA A 22 5.08 -14.17 27.83
N ASP A 23 4.57 -13.39 28.78
CA ASP A 23 3.22 -12.84 28.70
C ASP A 23 3.07 -12.12 27.36
N LEU A 24 2.35 -12.75 26.42
CA LEU A 24 2.12 -12.18 25.10
C LEU A 24 1.37 -10.86 25.29
N LYS A 25 2.01 -9.77 24.91
CA LYS A 25 1.35 -8.46 24.88
C LYS A 25 0.64 -8.30 23.53
N PRO A 26 -0.56 -7.68 23.52
CA PRO A 26 -1.22 -7.35 22.27
C PRO A 26 -0.30 -6.54 21.36
N PHE A 27 -0.08 -7.05 20.14
CA PHE A 27 0.61 -6.30 19.10
C PHE A 27 -0.40 -5.37 18.42
N VAL A 28 -0.58 -4.19 18.99
CA VAL A 28 -1.53 -3.18 18.49
C VAL A 28 -0.92 -2.49 17.27
N LEU A 29 -1.71 -2.39 16.20
CA LEU A 29 -1.34 -1.68 14.97
C LEU A 29 -2.30 -0.51 14.74
N PRO A 30 -2.11 0.64 15.41
CA PRO A 30 -2.97 1.80 15.25
C PRO A 30 -3.07 2.21 13.78
N TRP A 31 -4.22 2.76 13.37
CA TRP A 31 -4.49 3.10 11.97
C TRP A 31 -3.71 4.34 11.48
N ASP A 32 -3.18 5.16 12.40
CA ASP A 32 -2.44 6.39 12.12
C ASP A 32 -1.03 6.43 12.75
N ASP A 33 -0.46 5.26 13.05
CA ASP A 33 0.90 5.18 13.58
C ASP A 33 1.94 4.97 12.47
N ALA A 34 2.87 5.92 12.40
CA ALA A 34 4.07 5.86 11.55
C ALA A 34 5.37 5.98 12.38
N SER A 35 5.29 5.75 13.69
CA SER A 35 6.45 5.88 14.59
C SER A 35 7.60 4.96 14.15
N PRO A 36 8.86 5.41 14.23
CA PRO A 36 10.04 4.64 13.81
C PRO A 36 10.40 3.56 14.85
N THR A 37 9.53 2.58 15.01
CA THR A 37 9.75 1.42 15.87
C THR A 37 10.67 0.40 15.20
N ILE A 38 11.17 -0.58 15.95
CA ILE A 38 12.02 -1.67 15.42
C ILE A 38 11.34 -2.49 14.31
N THR A 39 10.00 -2.44 14.24
CA THR A 39 9.18 -3.08 13.20
C THR A 39 8.91 -2.18 11.99
N SER A 40 9.44 -0.96 11.96
CA SER A 40 9.21 -0.01 10.86
C SER A 40 10.09 -0.30 9.66
N LEU A 41 9.47 -0.43 8.49
CA LEU A 41 10.10 -0.65 7.19
C LEU A 41 10.06 0.60 6.30
N ALA A 42 9.62 1.75 6.82
CA ALA A 42 9.42 2.97 6.02
C ALA A 42 10.67 3.44 5.27
N GLY A 43 11.87 3.18 5.82
CA GLY A 43 13.14 3.54 5.18
C GLY A 43 13.65 2.56 4.12
N TRP A 44 12.91 1.48 3.83
CA TRP A 44 13.37 0.45 2.88
C TRP A 44 13.06 0.78 1.42
N GLN A 45 12.14 1.71 1.17
CA GLN A 45 11.76 2.12 -0.18
C GLN A 45 12.46 3.45 -0.54
N PRO A 46 13.05 3.57 -1.74
CA PRO A 46 13.49 4.86 -2.26
C PRO A 46 12.31 5.84 -2.33
N THR A 47 12.53 7.06 -1.87
CA THR A 47 11.54 8.13 -1.89
C THR A 47 12.04 9.33 -2.70
N PRO A 48 11.15 10.04 -3.41
CA PRO A 48 9.79 9.63 -3.74
C PRO A 48 9.76 8.46 -4.74
N ALA A 49 8.62 7.77 -4.84
CA ALA A 49 8.39 6.76 -5.87
C ALA A 49 8.63 7.37 -7.28
N GLY A 50 9.36 6.65 -8.12
CA GLY A 50 9.71 7.09 -9.47
C GLY A 50 10.84 8.13 -9.57
N ALA A 51 11.53 8.46 -8.47
CA ALA A 51 12.70 9.36 -8.51
C ALA A 51 13.82 8.86 -9.44
N GLU A 52 13.97 7.54 -9.56
CA GLU A 52 14.95 6.87 -10.41
C GLU A 52 14.40 6.45 -11.78
N GLY A 53 13.22 6.97 -12.16
CA GLY A 53 12.57 6.73 -13.44
C GLY A 53 11.33 5.84 -13.36
N TRP A 54 10.92 5.30 -14.50
CA TRP A 54 9.71 4.49 -14.65
C TRP A 54 9.96 3.03 -14.27
N VAL A 55 8.89 2.34 -13.91
CA VAL A 55 8.90 0.87 -13.79
C VAL A 55 9.04 0.28 -15.19
N SER A 56 10.08 -0.51 -15.42
CA SER A 56 10.31 -1.28 -16.64
C SER A 56 10.37 -2.78 -16.35
N VAL A 57 10.47 -3.59 -17.41
CA VAL A 57 10.61 -5.05 -17.32
C VAL A 57 11.96 -5.45 -17.93
N THR A 58 12.76 -6.20 -17.18
CA THR A 58 14.05 -6.73 -17.67
C THR A 58 13.82 -7.84 -18.71
N PRO A 59 14.82 -8.21 -19.54
CA PRO A 59 14.73 -9.34 -20.46
C PRO A 59 14.35 -10.67 -19.77
N GLU A 60 14.68 -10.83 -18.49
CA GLU A 60 14.38 -12.01 -17.66
C GLU A 60 12.97 -11.97 -17.03
N GLY A 61 12.17 -10.94 -17.32
CA GLY A 61 10.78 -10.83 -16.84
C GLY A 61 10.65 -10.36 -15.41
N HIS A 62 11.52 -9.45 -14.95
CA HIS A 62 11.41 -8.83 -13.63
C HIS A 62 11.10 -7.35 -13.73
N PHE A 63 10.33 -6.81 -12.78
CA PHE A 63 10.20 -5.36 -12.66
C PHE A 63 11.49 -4.73 -12.16
N GLU A 64 11.85 -3.59 -12.72
CA GLU A 64 12.97 -2.78 -12.26
C GLU A 64 12.63 -1.28 -12.28
N VAL A 65 13.41 -0.50 -11.53
CA VAL A 65 13.44 0.96 -11.59
C VAL A 65 14.91 1.37 -11.46
N GLY A 66 15.40 2.26 -12.32
CA GLY A 66 16.79 2.73 -12.26
C GLY A 66 17.84 1.62 -12.39
N GLY A 67 17.55 0.55 -13.13
CA GLY A 67 18.42 -0.63 -13.27
C GLY A 67 18.49 -1.53 -12.04
N ARG A 68 17.60 -1.33 -11.06
CA ARG A 68 17.50 -2.17 -9.86
C ARG A 68 16.18 -2.90 -9.83
N ARG A 69 16.22 -4.21 -9.58
CA ARG A 69 15.02 -5.03 -9.43
C ARG A 69 14.14 -4.50 -8.30
N ILE A 70 12.85 -4.31 -8.58
CA ILE A 70 11.82 -4.01 -7.59
C ILE A 70 10.87 -5.21 -7.44
N ARG A 71 10.36 -5.43 -6.23
CA ARG A 71 9.29 -6.39 -5.95
C ARG A 71 8.14 -5.64 -5.28
N PHE A 72 6.93 -5.80 -5.80
CA PHE A 72 5.77 -5.13 -5.24
C PHE A 72 5.14 -5.95 -4.13
N LEU A 73 5.10 -5.38 -2.92
CA LEU A 73 4.21 -5.80 -1.84
C LEU A 73 3.03 -4.82 -1.85
N GLY A 74 1.98 -5.20 -2.58
CA GLY A 74 0.85 -4.33 -2.86
C GLY A 74 -0.36 -4.56 -1.95
N VAL A 75 -1.15 -3.51 -1.76
CA VAL A 75 -2.50 -3.59 -1.15
C VAL A 75 -3.55 -2.99 -2.07
N ASN A 76 -4.82 -3.28 -1.81
CA ASN A 76 -5.94 -2.69 -2.51
C ASN A 76 -6.64 -1.65 -1.62
N ILE A 77 -6.98 -0.51 -2.19
CA ILE A 77 -7.89 0.47 -1.60
C ILE A 77 -9.00 0.70 -2.60
N GLY A 78 -10.23 0.38 -2.21
CA GLY A 78 -11.38 0.37 -3.10
C GLY A 78 -12.48 1.33 -2.67
N ALA A 79 -13.34 1.67 -3.62
CA ALA A 79 -14.56 2.43 -3.41
C ALA A 79 -14.30 3.80 -2.75
N GLU A 80 -15.21 4.25 -1.90
CA GLU A 80 -15.14 5.54 -1.19
C GLU A 80 -13.89 5.72 -0.32
N ASN A 81 -13.22 4.63 0.08
CA ASN A 81 -11.97 4.68 0.84
C ASN A 81 -10.78 5.26 0.07
N ILE A 82 -10.92 5.47 -1.23
CA ILE A 82 -9.92 6.12 -2.09
C ILE A 82 -9.89 7.63 -1.84
N PHE A 83 -11.06 8.21 -1.58
CA PHE A 83 -11.25 9.65 -1.53
C PHE A 83 -11.15 10.14 -0.09
N ARG A 84 -10.02 10.78 0.23
CA ARG A 84 -9.68 11.21 1.59
C ARG A 84 -9.16 12.64 1.57
N ASP A 85 -9.34 13.34 2.68
CA ASP A 85 -8.63 14.59 2.90
C ASP A 85 -7.10 14.35 2.98
N ARG A 86 -6.34 15.43 2.77
CA ARG A 86 -4.87 15.38 2.71
C ARG A 86 -4.22 14.85 3.99
N ALA A 87 -4.76 15.19 5.16
CA ALA A 87 -4.18 14.77 6.44
C ALA A 87 -4.39 13.27 6.67
N THR A 88 -5.57 12.76 6.34
CA THR A 88 -5.86 11.32 6.41
C THR A 88 -5.04 10.55 5.37
N ALA A 89 -4.93 11.06 4.14
CA ALA A 89 -4.11 10.45 3.09
C ALA A 89 -2.63 10.30 3.50
N GLU A 90 -2.06 11.35 4.12
CA GLU A 90 -0.69 11.34 4.63
C GLU A 90 -0.48 10.28 5.72
N LYS A 91 -1.39 10.22 6.71
CA LYS A 91 -1.34 9.21 7.79
C LYS A 91 -1.40 7.78 7.25
N VAL A 92 -2.30 7.53 6.29
CA VAL A 92 -2.44 6.22 5.66
C VAL A 92 -1.18 5.86 4.86
N ALA A 93 -0.64 6.77 4.05
CA ALA A 93 0.57 6.54 3.28
C ALA A 93 1.77 6.22 4.18
N ALA A 94 1.98 7.02 5.22
CA ALA A 94 3.07 6.81 6.18
C ALA A 94 2.94 5.46 6.92
N ARG A 95 1.72 5.05 7.30
CA ARG A 95 1.47 3.73 7.90
C ARG A 95 1.73 2.58 6.93
N LEU A 96 1.34 2.72 5.67
CA LEU A 96 1.62 1.70 4.65
C LEU A 96 3.12 1.52 4.45
N ALA A 97 3.87 2.61 4.38
CA ALA A 97 5.33 2.57 4.30
C ALA A 97 5.96 1.92 5.53
N LYS A 98 5.45 2.23 6.75
CA LYS A 98 5.87 1.55 7.98
C LYS A 98 5.77 0.03 7.88
N PHE A 99 4.77 -0.51 7.18
CA PHE A 99 4.62 -1.96 6.96
C PHE A 99 5.31 -2.48 5.69
N GLY A 100 6.08 -1.65 4.99
CA GLY A 100 6.84 -2.05 3.81
C GLY A 100 6.00 -2.20 2.55
N VAL A 101 4.74 -1.76 2.56
CA VAL A 101 3.91 -1.68 1.36
C VAL A 101 4.55 -0.68 0.40
N ASN A 102 4.67 -1.04 -0.87
CA ASN A 102 5.27 -0.18 -1.90
C ASN A 102 4.43 -0.09 -3.18
N SER A 103 3.21 -0.62 -3.15
CA SER A 103 2.22 -0.39 -4.21
C SER A 103 0.81 -0.35 -3.65
N VAL A 104 -0.03 0.56 -4.15
CA VAL A 104 -1.46 0.63 -3.84
C VAL A 104 -2.24 0.55 -5.13
N ARG A 105 -3.18 -0.39 -5.18
CA ARG A 105 -4.18 -0.51 -6.25
C ARG A 105 -5.46 0.22 -5.88
N PHE A 106 -5.85 1.18 -6.70
CA PHE A 106 -7.11 1.90 -6.62
C PHE A 106 -8.20 1.17 -7.42
N HIS A 107 -9.32 0.84 -6.77
CA HIS A 107 -10.36 -0.02 -7.32
C HIS A 107 -11.77 0.57 -7.14
N HIS A 108 -12.67 0.41 -8.12
CA HIS A 108 -14.06 0.91 -8.04
C HIS A 108 -14.19 2.43 -7.81
N MET A 109 -13.26 3.25 -8.29
CA MET A 109 -13.34 4.71 -8.13
C MET A 109 -14.45 5.36 -8.97
N GLU A 110 -14.92 4.69 -10.03
CA GLU A 110 -15.95 5.17 -10.97
C GLU A 110 -17.34 4.58 -10.69
N ALA A 111 -17.50 3.94 -9.53
CA ALA A 111 -18.63 3.09 -9.20
C ALA A 111 -19.94 3.85 -8.89
N PRO A 112 -21.04 3.71 -9.63
CA PRO A 112 -22.32 4.35 -9.25
C PRO A 112 -22.94 3.90 -7.91
N TRP A 113 -22.53 2.77 -7.32
CA TRP A 113 -23.04 2.31 -6.01
C TRP A 113 -22.28 2.90 -4.81
N ILE A 114 -21.21 3.67 -5.05
CA ILE A 114 -20.57 4.44 -3.97
C ILE A 114 -21.22 5.81 -3.88
N ALA A 115 -21.29 6.38 -2.68
CA ALA A 115 -22.05 7.62 -2.45
C ALA A 115 -21.59 8.79 -3.33
N HIS A 116 -20.27 8.87 -3.58
CA HIS A 116 -19.66 9.96 -4.33
C HIS A 116 -18.47 9.46 -5.17
N PRO A 117 -18.72 8.90 -6.37
CA PRO A 117 -17.68 8.40 -7.25
C PRO A 117 -16.89 9.51 -7.95
N LEU A 118 -15.80 9.12 -8.60
CA LEU A 118 -14.99 9.99 -9.45
C LEU A 118 -15.79 10.57 -10.62
N LEU A 119 -16.73 9.80 -11.17
CA LEU A 119 -17.61 10.22 -12.26
C LEU A 119 -18.94 10.72 -11.70
N ASP A 120 -19.40 11.86 -12.19
CA ASP A 120 -20.71 12.40 -11.86
C ASP A 120 -21.79 11.76 -12.74
N TYR A 121 -22.70 11.03 -12.09
CA TYR A 121 -23.82 10.36 -12.72
C TYR A 121 -25.12 11.16 -12.69
N THR A 122 -25.16 12.29 -11.98
CA THR A 122 -26.39 13.06 -11.74
C THR A 122 -26.95 13.70 -13.02
N THR A 123 -26.11 13.93 -14.02
CA THR A 123 -26.50 14.43 -15.35
C THR A 123 -26.96 13.34 -16.31
N GLY A 124 -27.14 12.10 -15.83
CA GLY A 124 -27.61 10.96 -16.63
C GLY A 124 -26.56 10.36 -17.58
N ASN A 125 -25.31 10.80 -17.50
CA ASN A 125 -24.17 10.29 -18.26
C ASN A 125 -23.00 9.95 -17.30
N SER A 126 -21.89 9.42 -17.80
CA SER A 126 -20.70 9.02 -17.05
C SER A 126 -19.44 9.75 -17.52
N ARG A 127 -19.57 10.95 -18.09
CA ARG A 127 -18.49 11.66 -18.80
C ARG A 127 -17.88 12.81 -18.00
N THR A 128 -18.56 13.25 -16.95
CA THR A 128 -18.10 14.34 -16.10
C THR A 128 -17.28 13.78 -14.95
N ILE A 129 -16.05 14.25 -14.79
CA ILE A 129 -15.20 13.93 -13.63
C ILE A 129 -15.49 14.96 -12.54
N SER A 130 -15.75 14.51 -11.32
CA SER A 130 -15.89 15.36 -10.14
C SER A 130 -14.54 16.03 -9.80
N PRO A 131 -14.43 17.37 -9.85
CA PRO A 131 -13.18 18.07 -9.55
C PRO A 131 -12.70 17.83 -8.13
N GLN A 132 -13.63 17.74 -7.18
CA GLN A 132 -13.31 17.44 -5.78
C GLN A 132 -12.69 16.05 -5.62
N ARG A 133 -13.33 15.02 -6.20
CA ARG A 133 -12.84 13.63 -6.09
C ARG A 133 -11.51 13.44 -6.80
N LEU A 134 -11.29 14.19 -7.88
CA LEU A 134 -10.01 14.22 -8.56
C LEU A 134 -8.90 14.85 -7.69
N ASP A 135 -9.16 15.95 -6.98
CA ASP A 135 -8.19 16.54 -6.04
C ASP A 135 -7.85 15.58 -4.90
N GLU A 136 -8.84 14.89 -4.33
CA GLU A 136 -8.64 13.90 -3.26
C GLU A 136 -7.82 12.69 -3.74
N LEU A 137 -8.10 12.18 -4.95
CA LEU A 137 -7.30 11.11 -5.56
C LEU A 137 -5.86 11.57 -5.81
N HIS A 138 -5.66 12.77 -6.34
CA HIS A 138 -4.33 13.34 -6.56
C HIS A 138 -3.57 13.53 -5.25
N ALA A 139 -4.23 14.04 -4.21
CA ALA A 139 -3.66 14.19 -2.88
C ALA A 139 -3.19 12.85 -2.33
N PHE A 140 -3.99 11.79 -2.47
CA PHE A 140 -3.60 10.48 -1.98
C PHE A 140 -2.45 9.87 -2.79
N ILE A 141 -2.48 9.98 -4.12
CA ILE A 141 -1.36 9.56 -4.98
C ILE A 141 -0.07 10.33 -4.61
N ALA A 142 -0.16 11.62 -4.34
CA ALA A 142 0.98 12.45 -3.95
C ALA A 142 1.57 12.02 -2.60
N ALA A 143 0.72 11.72 -1.61
CA ALA A 143 1.14 11.18 -0.31
C ALA A 143 1.79 9.80 -0.45
N LEU A 144 1.23 8.89 -1.25
CA LEU A 144 1.86 7.60 -1.53
C LEU A 144 3.24 7.79 -2.19
N LYS A 145 3.32 8.68 -3.16
CA LYS A 145 4.57 9.00 -3.86
C LYS A 145 5.64 9.53 -2.91
N SER A 146 5.32 10.44 -2.00
CA SER A 146 6.31 10.99 -1.04
C SER A 146 6.89 9.91 -0.13
N HIS A 147 6.12 8.85 0.16
CA HIS A 147 6.53 7.68 0.95
C HIS A 147 7.09 6.51 0.13
N GLY A 148 7.39 6.70 -1.16
CA GLY A 148 8.00 5.65 -1.99
C GLY A 148 7.04 4.55 -2.45
N ILE A 149 5.74 4.81 -2.37
CA ILE A 149 4.67 3.87 -2.73
C ILE A 149 4.15 4.18 -4.14
N TYR A 150 4.17 3.18 -5.02
CA TYR A 150 3.66 3.28 -6.38
C TYR A 150 2.14 3.18 -6.42
N SER A 151 1.51 3.82 -7.41
CA SER A 151 0.06 3.77 -7.62
C SER A 151 -0.29 2.89 -8.83
N ASN A 152 -1.11 1.87 -8.60
CA ASN A 152 -1.76 1.08 -9.65
C ASN A 152 -3.20 1.60 -9.82
N ILE A 153 -3.47 2.26 -10.95
CA ILE A 153 -4.77 2.87 -11.23
C ILE A 153 -5.55 1.92 -12.13
N ASN A 154 -6.70 1.44 -11.67
CA ASN A 154 -7.61 0.67 -12.52
C ASN A 154 -8.73 1.55 -13.02
N LEU A 155 -8.82 1.68 -14.34
CA LEU A 155 -9.89 2.37 -15.02
C LEU A 155 -10.97 1.36 -15.45
N LEU A 156 -12.18 1.86 -15.64
CA LEU A 156 -13.34 1.08 -16.09
C LEU A 156 -13.75 -0.04 -15.13
N VAL A 157 -13.47 0.12 -13.84
CA VAL A 157 -13.88 -0.89 -12.85
C VAL A 157 -15.29 -0.61 -12.41
N SER A 158 -16.20 -1.45 -12.92
CA SER A 158 -17.63 -1.40 -12.60
C SER A 158 -18.25 -0.02 -12.91
N ARG A 159 -17.63 0.75 -13.83
CA ARG A 159 -18.24 1.95 -14.39
C ARG A 159 -19.55 1.56 -15.08
N ALA A 160 -20.66 2.20 -14.70
CA ALA A 160 -21.87 2.09 -15.50
C ALA A 160 -21.78 3.04 -16.69
N PHE A 161 -21.90 2.51 -17.90
CA PHE A 161 -22.10 3.30 -19.09
C PHE A 161 -23.57 3.69 -19.25
N LYS A 162 -23.85 4.81 -19.89
CA LYS A 162 -25.20 5.33 -20.14
C LYS A 162 -25.40 5.55 -21.63
N VAL A 163 -26.64 5.42 -22.12
CA VAL A 163 -26.99 5.76 -23.51
C VAL A 163 -26.59 7.21 -23.83
N ALA A 164 -26.77 8.11 -22.86
CA ALA A 164 -26.34 9.51 -22.95
C ALA A 164 -24.82 9.72 -23.08
N ASP A 165 -24.00 8.67 -22.91
CA ASP A 165 -22.57 8.74 -23.21
C ASP A 165 -22.26 8.66 -24.71
N GLY A 166 -23.28 8.39 -25.54
CA GLY A 166 -23.17 8.16 -26.98
C GLY A 166 -23.24 6.69 -27.37
N PHE A 167 -23.74 5.81 -26.49
CA PHE A 167 -23.91 4.39 -26.77
C PHE A 167 -25.29 4.07 -27.36
N PRO A 168 -25.44 2.92 -28.05
CA PRO A 168 -26.72 2.47 -28.57
C PRO A 168 -27.79 2.28 -27.46
N PRO A 169 -29.09 2.41 -27.80
CA PRO A 169 -30.19 2.28 -26.82
C PRO A 169 -30.29 0.90 -26.17
N GLU A 170 -29.76 -0.15 -26.81
CA GLU A 170 -29.71 -1.52 -26.29
C GLU A 170 -28.91 -1.62 -24.98
N LEU A 171 -28.00 -0.68 -24.73
CA LEU A 171 -27.26 -0.60 -23.46
C LEU A 171 -28.20 -0.49 -22.25
N ALA A 172 -29.36 0.13 -22.39
CA ALA A 172 -30.35 0.24 -21.30
C ALA A 172 -30.97 -1.10 -20.89
N GLN A 173 -30.69 -2.18 -21.63
CA GLN A 173 -31.16 -3.54 -21.37
C GLN A 173 -30.10 -4.41 -20.69
N LEU A 174 -28.88 -3.89 -20.49
CA LEU A 174 -27.81 -4.57 -19.77
C LEU A 174 -27.87 -4.14 -18.30
N ASP A 175 -28.12 -5.11 -17.41
CA ASP A 175 -28.12 -4.95 -15.95
C ASP A 175 -26.73 -4.60 -15.39
#